data_AF-A0A5C4X2X2-F1
#
_entry.id   AF-A0A5C4X2X2-F1
#
_cell.length_a   1.000
_cell.length_b   1.000
_cell.length_c   1.000
_cell.angle_alpha   90.00
_cell.angle_beta   90.00
_cell.angle_gamma   90.00
#
_symmetry.space_group_name_H-M   'P 1'
#
loop_
_entity.id
_entity.type
_entity.pdbx_description
1 polymer ?
#
loop_
_entity_poly.entity_id
_entity_poly.type
_entity_poly.pdbx_seq_one_letter_code
_entity_poly.pdbx_strand_id
1 'polypeptide(L)'
;MADKKKRVDYSSISAAIAHGDRLDELRAIHRRLAKVMDDDKTLARDIASVSRRQLEVSREIAELEAELAAAEEVEVSNENVVDAESTFRPEAI
;
A
#
# COMPACT_ATOMS: atom_id res chain seq x y z
N MET A 1 17.28 11.66 0.94
CA MET A 1 15.87 12.05 0.73
C MET A 1 15.21 10.91 -0.04
N ALA A 2 14.31 10.15 0.59
CA ALA A 2 13.64 9.04 -0.06
C ALA A 2 12.70 9.56 -1.16
N ASP A 3 12.91 9.09 -2.38
CA ASP A 3 12.09 9.44 -3.54
C ASP A 3 10.70 8.85 -3.33
N LYS A 4 9.70 9.71 -3.06
CA LYS A 4 8.31 9.26 -2.91
C LYS A 4 7.85 8.70 -4.25
N LYS A 5 7.90 7.38 -4.41
CA LYS A 5 7.50 6.67 -5.64
C LYS A 5 6.13 7.19 -6.06
N LYS A 6 6.08 7.87 -7.21
CA LYS A 6 4.88 8.55 -7.69
C LYS A 6 3.76 7.53 -7.86
N ARG A 7 2.61 7.82 -7.24
CA ARG A 7 1.28 7.23 -7.49
C ARG A 7 1.01 6.99 -8.98
N VAL A 8 1.22 5.82 -9.59
CA VAL A 8 0.85 5.59 -11.00
C VAL A 8 -0.53 4.94 -11.09
N ASP A 9 -1.54 5.73 -11.44
CA ASP A 9 -2.86 5.19 -11.75
C ASP A 9 -2.90 4.64 -13.18
N TYR A 10 -2.75 3.32 -13.31
CA TYR A 10 -2.88 2.66 -14.61
C TYR A 10 -4.32 2.72 -15.12
N SER A 11 -4.50 2.91 -16.43
CA SER A 11 -5.81 3.04 -17.08
C SER A 11 -6.57 1.72 -17.23
N SER A 12 -5.89 0.58 -17.10
CA SER A 12 -6.44 -0.77 -17.24
C SER A 12 -5.74 -1.77 -16.32
N ILE A 13 -6.39 -2.92 -16.09
CA ILE A 13 -5.81 -4.03 -15.32
C ILE A 13 -4.57 -4.58 -16.03
N SER A 14 -4.59 -4.73 -17.37
CA SER A 14 -3.43 -5.21 -18.12
C SER A 14 -2.24 -4.27 -18.03
N ALA A 15 -2.46 -2.95 -18.07
CA ALA A 15 -1.39 -1.97 -17.87
C ALA A 15 -0.81 -2.03 -16.45
N ALA A 16 -1.67 -2.22 -15.43
CA ALA A 16 -1.23 -2.38 -14.06
C ALA A 16 -0.38 -3.65 -13.86
N ILE A 17 -0.77 -4.76 -14.48
CA ILE A 17 0.00 -6.02 -14.45
C ILE A 17 1.35 -5.87 -15.18
N ALA A 18 1.37 -5.17 -16.32
CA ALA A 18 2.57 -5.07 -17.15
C ALA A 18 3.63 -4.12 -16.59
N HIS A 19 3.23 -3.12 -15.81
CA HIS A 19 4.12 -2.01 -15.43
C HIS A 19 4.09 -1.65 -13.94
N GLY A 20 3.02 -2.02 -13.23
CA GLY A 20 2.81 -1.72 -11.83
C GLY A 20 3.27 -2.82 -10.89
N ASP A 21 2.97 -2.61 -9.62
CA ASP A 21 3.10 -3.63 -8.58
C ASP A 21 1.74 -4.29 -8.27
N ARG A 22 1.76 -5.21 -7.29
CA ARG A 22 0.56 -5.93 -6.86
C ARG A 22 -0.53 -4.99 -6.35
N LEU A 23 -0.16 -3.90 -5.67
CA LEU A 23 -1.12 -2.93 -5.15
C LEU A 23 -1.78 -2.16 -6.30
N ASP A 24 -1.02 -1.82 -7.34
CA ASP A 24 -1.53 -1.18 -8.56
C ASP A 24 -2.51 -2.09 -9.32
N GLU A 25 -2.19 -3.39 -9.43
CA GLU A 25 -3.09 -4.40 -9.99
C GLU A 25 -4.43 -4.44 -9.24
N LEU A 26 -4.38 -4.57 -7.91
CA LEU A 26 -5.57 -4.65 -7.07
C LEU A 26 -6.43 -3.39 -7.16
N ARG A 27 -5.80 -2.20 -7.19
CA ARG A 27 -6.50 -0.93 -7.39
C ARG A 27 -7.15 -0.84 -8.77
N ALA A 28 -6.52 -1.38 -9.82
CA ALA A 28 -7.13 -1.45 -11.14
C ALA A 28 -8.35 -2.39 -11.15
N ILE A 29 -8.26 -3.54 -10.48
CA ILE A 29 -9.37 -4.49 -10.31
C ILE A 29 -10.53 -3.83 -9.53
N HIS A 30 -10.23 -3.21 -8.39
CA HIS A 30 -11.21 -2.52 -7.54
C HIS A 30 -12.00 -1.45 -8.31
N ARG A 31 -11.31 -0.65 -9.13
CA ARG A 31 -11.95 0.34 -10.02
C ARG A 31 -12.82 -0.31 -11.09
N ARG A 32 -12.39 -1.45 -11.65
CA ARG A 32 -13.18 -2.17 -12.66
C ARG A 32 -14.46 -2.75 -12.06
N LEU A 33 -14.39 -3.31 -10.86
CA LEU A 33 -15.54 -3.86 -10.14
C LEU A 33 -16.54 -2.76 -9.76
N ALA A 34 -16.07 -1.60 -9.26
CA ALA A 34 -16.92 -0.44 -9.01
C ALA A 34 -17.69 -0.01 -10.28
N LYS A 35 -17.00 0.10 -11.43
CA LYS A 35 -17.65 0.40 -12.71
C LYS A 35 -18.71 -0.62 -13.13
N VAL A 36 -18.57 -1.90 -12.76
CA VAL A 36 -19.59 -2.92 -13.02
C VAL A 36 -20.79 -2.72 -12.11
N MET A 37 -20.58 -2.37 -10.84
CA MET A 37 -21.67 -2.09 -9.90
C MET A 37 -22.48 -0.83 -10.29
N ASP A 38 -21.82 0.18 -10.86
CA ASP A 38 -22.43 1.43 -11.30
C ASP A 38 -23.09 1.34 -12.70
N ASP A 39 -22.94 0.22 -13.42
CA ASP A 39 -23.55 0.03 -14.74
C ASP A 39 -25.01 -0.45 -14.59
N ASP A 40 -25.96 0.36 -15.06
CA ASP A 40 -27.40 0.06 -15.07
C ASP A 40 -27.74 -1.24 -15.82
N LYS A 41 -26.83 -1.75 -16.66
CA LYS A 41 -26.99 -3.02 -17.39
C LYS A 41 -26.60 -4.24 -16.55
N THR A 42 -25.96 -4.06 -15.40
CA THR A 42 -25.57 -5.14 -14.52
C THR A 42 -26.79 -5.72 -13.82
N LEU A 43 -27.01 -7.02 -13.98
CA LEU A 43 -28.16 -7.69 -13.37
C LEU A 43 -28.00 -7.72 -11.84
N ALA A 44 -29.10 -7.51 -11.11
CA ALA A 44 -29.10 -7.52 -9.64
C ALA A 44 -28.50 -8.80 -9.02
N ARG A 45 -28.67 -9.95 -9.68
CA ARG A 45 -28.07 -11.23 -9.26
C ARG A 45 -26.54 -11.21 -9.30
N ASP A 46 -25.95 -10.47 -10.24
CA ASP A 46 -24.51 -10.37 -10.47
C ASP A 46 -23.90 -9.30 -9.55
N ILE A 47 -24.67 -8.29 -9.13
CA ILE A 47 -24.21 -7.27 -8.17
C ILE A 47 -23.76 -7.92 -6.85
N ALA A 48 -24.46 -8.94 -6.37
CA ALA A 48 -24.10 -9.61 -5.11
C ALA A 48 -22.73 -10.30 -5.17
N SER A 49 -22.38 -10.92 -6.31
CA SER A 49 -21.06 -11.55 -6.48
C SER A 49 -19.96 -10.51 -6.67
N VAL A 50 -20.22 -9.45 -7.44
CA VAL A 50 -19.29 -8.33 -7.63
C VAL A 50 -19.01 -7.61 -6.32
N SER A 51 -20.03 -7.36 -5.50
CA SER A 51 -19.90 -6.71 -4.18
C SER A 51 -19.04 -7.53 -3.22
N ARG A 52 -19.22 -8.86 -3.16
CA ARG A 52 -18.34 -9.74 -2.36
C ARG A 52 -16.89 -9.65 -2.81
N ARG A 53 -16.66 -9.71 -4.13
CA ARG A 53 -15.31 -9.59 -4.68
C ARG A 53 -14.70 -8.22 -4.40
N GLN A 54 -15.51 -7.16 -4.44
CA GLN A 54 -15.07 -5.81 -4.08
C GLN A 54 -14.55 -5.76 -2.64
N LEU A 55 -15.31 -6.31 -1.69
CA LEU A 55 -14.91 -6.36 -0.27
C LEU A 55 -13.64 -7.18 -0.02
N GLU A 56 -13.41 -8.25 -0.77
CA GLU A 56 -12.15 -9.01 -0.71
C GLU A 56 -10.98 -8.17 -1.20
N VAL A 57 -11.11 -7.55 -2.37
CA VAL A 57 -10.04 -6.71 -2.95
C VAL A 57 -9.77 -5.48 -2.08
N SER A 58 -10.80 -4.85 -1.50
CA SER A 58 -10.61 -3.72 -0.58
C SER A 58 -9.81 -4.12 0.66
N ARG A 59 -10.03 -5.33 1.20
CA ARG A 59 -9.29 -5.84 2.36
C ARG A 59 -7.82 -6.11 2.01
N GLU A 60 -7.57 -6.78 0.88
CA GLU A 60 -6.19 -7.06 0.40
C GLU A 60 -5.41 -5.75 0.16
N ILE A 61 -6.06 -4.72 -0.38
CA ILE A 61 -5.46 -3.38 -0.54
C ILE A 61 -5.10 -2.78 0.83
N ALA A 62 -6.01 -2.81 1.79
CA ALA A 62 -5.78 -2.24 3.11
C ALA A 62 -4.65 -2.96 3.88
N GLU A 63 -4.58 -4.29 3.76
CA GLU A 63 -3.51 -5.10 4.34
C GLU A 63 -2.15 -4.72 3.74
N LEU A 64 -2.03 -4.68 2.41
CA LEU A 64 -0.78 -4.28 1.74
C LEU A 64 -0.38 -2.84 2.03
N GLU A 65 -1.33 -1.92 2.12
CA GLU A 65 -1.04 -0.53 2.49
C GLU A 65 -0.52 -0.41 3.92
N ALA A 66 -1.08 -1.19 4.86
CA ALA A 66 -0.60 -1.25 6.24
C ALA A 66 0.80 -1.87 6.34
N GLU A 67 1.05 -2.96 5.61
CA GLU A 67 2.39 -3.58 5.53
C GLU A 67 3.45 -2.62 4.99
N LEU A 68 3.13 -1.91 3.91
CA LEU A 68 4.03 -0.92 3.32
C LEU A 68 4.29 0.26 4.28
N ALA A 69 3.26 0.73 4.99
CA ALA A 69 3.43 1.78 5.99
C ALA A 69 4.30 1.31 7.17
N ALA A 70 4.09 0.10 7.67
CA ALA A 70 4.90 -0.47 8.73
C ALA A 70 6.37 -0.68 8.31
N ALA A 71 6.61 -1.08 7.06
CA ALA A 71 7.97 -1.20 6.52
C ALA A 71 8.69 0.16 6.43
N GLU A 72 7.97 1.23 6.07
CA GLU A 72 8.53 2.59 6.01
C GLU A 72 8.87 3.15 7.40
N GLU A 73 8.09 2.82 8.45
CA GLU A 73 8.38 3.25 9.83
C GLU A 73 9.61 2.55 10.44
N VAL A 74 9.92 1.31 10.04
CA VAL A 74 11.05 0.55 10.60
C VAL A 74 12.42 1.08 10.12
N GLU A 75 12.50 1.76 8.97
CA GLU A 75 13.76 2.31 8.46
C GLU A 75 14.27 3.55 9.23
N VAL A 76 13.50 4.12 10.17
CA VAL A 76 13.84 5.41 10.84
C VAL A 76 14.56 5.22 12.20
N SER A 77 14.87 4.00 12.65
CA SER A 77 15.43 3.78 13.99
C SER A 77 16.72 2.94 14.03
N ASN A 78 17.72 3.29 13.22
CA ASN A 78 19.05 2.68 13.36
C ASN A 78 20.24 3.66 13.36
N GLU A 79 20.04 4.86 13.94
CA GLU A 79 21.15 5.78 14.23
C GLU A 79 21.07 6.26 15.69
N ASN A 80 21.26 5.31 16.62
CA ASN A 80 21.81 5.62 17.94
C ASN A 80 23.20 4.98 18.02
N VAL A 81 24.14 5.54 17.27
CA VAL A 81 25.56 5.34 17.56
C VAL A 81 25.83 6.08 18.86
N VAL A 82 25.69 5.38 19.98
CA VAL A 82 26.30 5.82 21.24
C VAL A 82 27.79 5.72 21.04
N ASP A 83 28.43 6.85 20.76
CA ASP A 83 29.88 6.98 20.75
C ASP A 83 30.39 6.52 22.12
N ALA A 84 31.00 5.34 22.15
CA ALA A 84 31.52 4.68 23.34
C ALA A 84 32.82 5.34 23.85
N GLU A 85 32.99 6.64 23.64
CA GLU A 85 34.21 7.38 24.00
C GLU A 85 33.97 8.55 24.96
N SER A 86 32.76 8.69 25.52
CA SER A 86 32.57 9.58 26.67
C SER A 86 33.17 8.94 27.93
N THR A 87 34.49 9.01 28.01
CA THR A 87 35.27 8.70 29.21
C THR A 87 34.88 9.73 30.27
N PHE A 88 33.88 9.41 31.09
CA PHE A 88 33.57 10.19 32.27
C PHE A 88 34.81 10.20 33.19
N ARG A 89 35.45 11.36 33.33
CA ARG A 89 36.61 11.57 34.22
C ARG A 89 36.14 12.20 35.53
N PRO A 90 36.06 11.46 36.64
CA PRO A 90 35.66 12.01 37.92
C PRO A 90 36.87 12.58 38.67
N GLU A 91 37.42 13.71 38.22
CA GLU A 91 38.38 14.48 39.04
C GLU A 91 38.12 15.99 38.88
N ALA A 92 37.20 16.50 39.70
CA ALA A 92 37.24 17.81 40.35
C ALA A 92 35.89 18.07 41.04
N ILE A 93 35.84 17.84 42.35
CA ILE A 93 35.28 18.70 43.43
C ILE A 93 35.55 17.98 44.75
#